data_AF-C4TFY2-F1
#
_entry.id   AF-C4TFY2-F1
#
_cell.length_a   1.000
_cell.length_b   1.000
_cell.length_c   1.000
_cell.angle_alpha   90.00
_cell.angle_beta   90.00
_cell.angle_gamma   90.00
#
_symmetry.space_group_name_H-M   'P 1'
#
loop_
_entity.id
_entity.type
_entity.pdbx_description
1 polymer ?
#
loop_
_entity_poly.entity_id
_entity_poly.type
_entity_poly.pdbx_seq_one_letter_code
_entity_poly.pdbx_strand_id
1 'polypeptide(L)'
;LSDSELITEIEKLGTYSHLEGWQVISVNELRKAPSKIEQLPILDPQDAALLLFTSGSTGMPKGVILTHHNILSMTAGTVVMNHFTQQEVTLNWMPLDHVGAIVFLGIMAVDLACDQIHVPMELVLRQPLQWLELIQKHQVSISWSPNFAFSLINQQAEELKHVSYNLSSMKFLVNAGEQVSV
;
A
#
# COMPACT_ATOMS: atom_id res chain seq x y z
N LEU A 1 1.07 -18.13 -1.12
CA LEU A 1 -0.06 -18.61 -1.92
C LEU A 1 0.00 -17.84 -3.23
N SER A 2 0.14 -18.54 -4.35
CA SER A 2 0.03 -17.87 -5.63
C SER A 2 -1.45 -17.63 -5.94
N ASP A 3 -1.77 -16.52 -6.60
CA ASP A 3 -3.14 -16.14 -6.93
C ASP A 3 -3.92 -17.26 -7.66
N SER A 4 -3.24 -18.01 -8.53
CA SER A 4 -3.81 -19.14 -9.27
C SER A 4 -4.27 -20.32 -8.41
N GLU A 5 -3.67 -20.54 -7.23
CA GLU A 5 -4.06 -21.65 -6.34
C GLU A 5 -5.39 -21.37 -5.62
N LEU A 6 -5.80 -20.10 -5.55
CA LEU A 6 -7.00 -19.67 -4.85
C LEU A 6 -8.22 -19.52 -5.76
N ILE A 7 -8.03 -19.43 -7.08
CA ILE A 7 -9.12 -19.22 -8.06
C ILE A 7 -10.27 -20.19 -7.82
N THR A 8 -10.00 -21.49 -7.79
CA THR A 8 -11.03 -22.53 -7.64
C THR A 8 -11.86 -22.37 -6.37
N GLU A 9 -11.26 -21.93 -5.26
CA GLU A 9 -11.99 -21.71 -4.01
C GLU A 9 -12.80 -20.40 -4.04
N ILE A 10 -12.27 -19.36 -4.68
CA ILE A 10 -12.96 -18.06 -4.84
C ILE A 10 -14.15 -18.20 -5.80
N GLU A 11 -14.02 -18.95 -6.89
CA GLU A 11 -15.10 -19.19 -7.85
C GLU A 11 -16.33 -19.85 -7.18
N LYS A 12 -16.14 -20.66 -6.14
CA LYS A 12 -17.25 -21.24 -5.37
C LYS A 12 -18.13 -20.18 -4.71
N LEU A 13 -17.60 -18.98 -4.45
CA LEU A 13 -18.40 -17.86 -3.95
C LEU A 13 -19.45 -17.41 -4.98
N GLY A 14 -19.23 -17.62 -6.28
CA GLY A 14 -20.21 -17.35 -7.33
C GLY A 14 -21.51 -18.19 -7.22
N THR A 15 -21.56 -19.19 -6.32
CA THR A 15 -22.78 -19.94 -6.02
C THR A 15 -23.78 -19.14 -5.17
N TYR A 16 -23.37 -18.03 -4.55
CA TYR A 16 -24.28 -17.14 -3.85
C TYR A 16 -25.10 -16.30 -4.83
N SER A 17 -26.42 -16.26 -4.65
CA SER A 17 -27.35 -15.58 -5.57
C SER A 17 -27.11 -14.09 -5.76
N HIS A 18 -26.47 -13.42 -4.80
CA HIS A 18 -26.12 -12.00 -4.91
C HIS A 18 -24.82 -11.72 -5.67
N LEU A 19 -24.11 -12.77 -6.10
CA LEU A 19 -22.89 -12.72 -6.91
C LEU A 19 -23.14 -13.31 -8.31
N GLU A 20 -24.37 -13.26 -8.80
CA GLU A 20 -24.72 -13.71 -10.15
C GLU A 20 -23.93 -12.91 -11.20
N GLY A 21 -23.25 -13.60 -12.11
CA GLY A 21 -22.37 -12.97 -13.10
C GLY A 21 -20.97 -12.60 -12.60
N TRP A 22 -20.60 -12.97 -11.36
CA TRP A 22 -19.26 -12.79 -10.83
C TRP A 22 -18.21 -13.54 -11.66
N GLN A 23 -17.11 -12.87 -11.99
CA GLN A 23 -15.97 -13.44 -12.68
C GLN A 23 -14.72 -13.33 -11.82
N VAL A 24 -14.01 -14.44 -11.65
CA VAL A 24 -12.70 -14.47 -11.01
C VAL A 24 -11.64 -14.45 -12.10
N ILE A 25 -10.71 -13.50 -12.02
CA ILE A 25 -9.57 -13.42 -12.92
C ILE A 25 -8.32 -13.24 -12.06
N SER A 26 -7.33 -14.11 -12.26
CA SER A 26 -6.05 -13.95 -11.59
C SER A 26 -5.19 -12.86 -12.24
N VAL A 27 -4.27 -12.30 -11.47
CA VAL A 27 -3.20 -11.41 -11.92
C VAL A 27 -2.40 -12.03 -13.08
N ASN A 28 -2.19 -13.34 -13.06
CA ASN A 28 -1.48 -14.04 -14.15
C ASN A 28 -2.27 -14.07 -15.45
N GLU A 29 -3.60 -14.14 -15.39
CA GLU A 29 -4.47 -14.04 -16.56
C GLU A 29 -4.59 -12.59 -17.04
N LEU A 30 -4.75 -11.63 -16.12
CA LEU A 30 -4.73 -10.20 -16.44
C LEU A 30 -3.45 -9.79 -17.18
N ARG A 31 -2.29 -10.32 -16.77
CA ARG A 31 -1.00 -10.05 -17.44
C ARG A 31 -0.94 -10.54 -18.90
N LYS A 32 -1.76 -11.54 -19.26
CA LYS A 32 -1.84 -12.07 -20.63
C LYS A 32 -2.88 -11.33 -21.47
N ALA A 33 -3.78 -10.57 -20.84
CA ALA A 33 -4.80 -9.81 -21.54
C ALA A 33 -4.16 -8.73 -22.42
N PRO A 34 -4.79 -8.37 -23.55
CA PRO A 34 -4.32 -7.26 -24.37
C PRO A 34 -4.26 -5.97 -23.54
N SER A 35 -3.17 -5.22 -23.67
CA SER A 35 -2.92 -3.99 -22.90
C SER A 35 -3.84 -2.83 -23.27
N LYS A 36 -4.62 -2.96 -24.35
CA LYS A 36 -5.49 -1.92 -24.88
C LYS A 36 -6.95 -2.25 -24.55
N ILE A 37 -7.48 -1.56 -23.54
CA ILE A 37 -8.91 -1.55 -23.25
C ILE A 37 -9.52 -0.46 -24.14
N GLU A 38 -10.39 -0.85 -25.07
CA GLU A 38 -11.02 0.11 -26.00
C GLU A 38 -12.03 1.03 -25.29
N GLN A 39 -12.69 0.53 -24.25
CA GLN A 39 -13.64 1.29 -23.45
C GLN A 39 -13.67 0.77 -22.02
N LEU A 40 -13.38 1.64 -21.05
CA LEU A 40 -13.58 1.34 -19.64
C LEU A 40 -15.07 1.51 -19.30
N PRO A 41 -15.65 0.64 -18.45
CA PRO A 41 -17.00 0.86 -17.96
C PRO A 41 -17.05 2.17 -17.15
N ILE A 42 -18.18 2.87 -17.24
CA ILE A 42 -18.47 3.99 -16.36
C ILE A 42 -18.98 3.40 -15.05
N LEU A 43 -18.24 3.63 -13.96
CA LEU A 43 -18.58 3.18 -12.62
C LEU A 43 -19.14 4.35 -11.79
N ASP A 44 -20.01 4.06 -10.83
CA ASP A 44 -20.47 5.08 -9.88
C ASP A 44 -19.39 5.26 -8.79
N PRO A 45 -18.99 6.49 -8.42
CA PRO A 45 -18.08 6.71 -7.29
C PRO A 45 -18.54 6.08 -5.96
N GLN A 46 -19.85 5.82 -5.82
CA GLN A 46 -20.44 5.18 -4.65
C GLN A 46 -20.41 3.64 -4.71
N ASP A 47 -20.01 3.05 -5.83
CA ASP A 47 -19.83 1.61 -5.94
C ASP A 47 -18.67 1.12 -5.05
N ALA A 48 -18.81 -0.10 -4.54
CA ALA A 48 -17.77 -0.77 -3.79
C ALA A 48 -16.55 -1.04 -4.69
N ALA A 49 -15.38 -0.57 -4.26
CA ALA A 49 -14.13 -0.64 -5.03
C ALA A 49 -13.07 -1.53 -4.37
N LEU A 50 -13.11 -1.66 -3.04
CA LEU A 50 -12.13 -2.43 -2.29
C LEU A 50 -12.78 -3.09 -1.06
N LEU A 51 -12.46 -4.36 -0.82
CA LEU A 51 -12.87 -5.10 0.38
C LEU A 51 -11.63 -5.60 1.10
N LEU A 52 -11.36 -5.04 2.28
CA LEU A 52 -10.22 -5.45 3.12
C LEU A 52 -10.68 -6.20 4.35
N PHE A 53 -10.12 -7.39 4.56
CA PHE A 53 -10.39 -8.15 5.77
C PHE A 53 -9.41 -7.78 6.88
N THR A 54 -9.95 -7.52 8.07
CA THR A 54 -9.17 -7.25 9.28
C THR A 54 -9.34 -8.38 10.28
N SER A 55 -8.31 -8.61 11.11
CA SER A 55 -8.37 -9.59 12.20
C SER A 55 -9.43 -9.15 13.22
N GLY A 56 -10.55 -9.87 13.28
CA GLY A 56 -11.58 -9.63 14.28
C GLY A 56 -11.14 -10.14 15.65
N SER A 57 -11.33 -9.35 16.71
CA SER A 57 -11.09 -9.78 18.11
C SER A 57 -11.96 -10.97 18.54
N THR A 58 -13.03 -11.26 17.80
CA THR A 58 -14.02 -12.32 18.05
C THR A 58 -13.80 -13.56 17.18
N GLY A 59 -12.65 -13.70 16.51
CA GLY A 59 -12.26 -14.89 15.73
C GLY A 59 -12.53 -14.77 14.22
N MET A 60 -13.74 -14.39 13.81
CA MET A 60 -14.05 -14.20 12.38
C MET A 60 -13.51 -12.86 11.86
N PRO A 61 -12.77 -12.85 10.72
CA PRO A 61 -12.34 -11.60 10.07
C PRO A 61 -13.52 -10.71 9.68
N LYS A 62 -13.32 -9.40 9.77
CA LYS A 62 -14.34 -8.40 9.37
C LYS A 62 -13.95 -7.79 8.03
N GLY A 63 -14.84 -7.86 7.05
CA GLY A 63 -14.67 -7.22 5.75
C GLY A 63 -15.08 -5.75 5.78
N VAL A 64 -14.13 -4.87 5.50
CA VAL A 64 -14.35 -3.42 5.38
C VAL A 64 -14.54 -3.10 3.91
N ILE A 65 -15.77 -2.73 3.54
CA ILE A 65 -16.12 -2.29 2.18
C ILE A 65 -15.75 -0.81 2.05
N LEU A 66 -14.99 -0.47 1.03
CA LEU A 66 -14.59 0.89 0.68
C LEU A 66 -15.04 1.20 -0.74
N THR A 67 -15.73 2.33 -0.91
CA THR A 67 -16.13 2.82 -2.23
C THR A 67 -15.00 3.61 -2.89
N HIS A 68 -15.12 3.89 -4.20
CA HIS A 68 -14.20 4.82 -4.88
C HIS A 68 -14.17 6.18 -4.16
N HIS A 69 -15.34 6.70 -3.77
CA HIS A 69 -15.47 7.96 -3.05
C HIS A 69 -14.77 7.95 -1.69
N ASN A 70 -14.83 6.84 -0.93
CA ASN A 70 -14.10 6.75 0.35
C ASN A 70 -12.59 6.90 0.15
N ILE A 71 -12.05 6.18 -0.84
CA ILE A 71 -10.62 6.17 -1.14
C ILE A 71 -10.18 7.57 -1.60
N LEU A 72 -10.86 8.13 -2.60
CA LEU A 72 -10.48 9.42 -3.19
C LEU A 72 -10.73 10.61 -2.25
N SER A 73 -11.68 10.51 -1.34
CA SER A 73 -11.84 11.53 -0.28
C SER A 73 -10.65 11.55 0.68
N MET A 74 -10.11 10.37 1.01
CA MET A 74 -8.91 10.25 1.86
C MET A 74 -7.67 10.81 1.15
N THR A 75 -7.46 10.47 -0.13
CA THR A 75 -6.32 10.98 -0.90
C THR A 75 -6.41 12.49 -1.06
N ALA A 76 -7.53 13.03 -1.55
CA ALA A 76 -7.71 14.46 -1.75
C ALA A 76 -7.53 15.26 -0.45
N GLY A 77 -8.13 14.80 0.66
CA GLY A 77 -7.98 15.44 1.97
C GLY A 77 -6.52 15.46 2.44
N THR A 78 -5.82 14.33 2.29
CA THR A 78 -4.42 14.18 2.68
C THR A 78 -3.49 15.04 1.81
N VAL A 79 -3.70 15.04 0.50
CA VAL A 79 -2.91 15.83 -0.47
C VAL A 79 -3.05 17.31 -0.18
N VAL A 80 -4.28 17.82 -0.02
CA VAL A 80 -4.53 19.24 0.23
C VAL A 80 -3.94 19.68 1.57
N MET A 81 -4.15 18.89 2.63
CA MET A 81 -3.67 19.22 3.98
C MET A 81 -2.14 19.27 4.07
N ASN A 82 -1.44 18.36 3.37
CA ASN A 82 0.02 18.22 3.47
C ASN A 82 0.76 18.85 2.29
N HIS A 83 0.05 19.48 1.35
CA HIS A 83 0.60 20.10 0.15
C HIS A 83 1.45 19.13 -0.69
N PHE A 84 0.98 17.90 -0.85
CA PHE A 84 1.65 16.94 -1.73
C PHE A 84 1.43 17.28 -3.19
N THR A 85 2.42 16.93 -4.02
CA THR A 85 2.48 17.33 -5.43
C THR A 85 2.92 16.18 -6.32
N GLN A 86 2.89 16.37 -7.63
CA GLN A 86 3.45 15.39 -8.57
C GLN A 86 4.97 15.17 -8.41
N GLN A 87 5.67 16.03 -7.66
CA GLN A 87 7.11 15.90 -7.39
C GLN A 87 7.44 14.98 -6.22
N GLU A 88 6.44 14.36 -5.58
CA GLU A 88 6.72 13.40 -4.53
C GLU A 88 7.39 12.13 -5.05
N VAL A 89 8.14 11.50 -4.16
CA VAL A 89 8.60 10.13 -4.33
C VAL A 89 8.16 9.36 -3.10
N THR A 90 7.19 8.45 -3.26
CA THR A 90 6.71 7.61 -2.17
C THR A 90 7.53 6.32 -2.07
N LEU A 91 7.79 5.86 -0.85
CA LEU A 91 8.39 4.54 -0.61
C LEU A 91 7.54 3.74 0.36
N ASN A 92 7.13 2.56 -0.10
CA ASN A 92 6.45 1.54 0.68
C ASN A 92 7.31 0.27 0.80
N TRP A 93 7.42 -0.25 2.01
CA TRP A 93 7.95 -1.59 2.25
C TRP A 93 7.00 -2.46 3.08
N MET A 94 5.79 -1.97 3.37
CA MET A 94 4.75 -2.74 4.05
C MET A 94 4.02 -3.67 3.07
N PRO A 95 3.43 -4.78 3.53
CA PRO A 95 2.69 -5.71 2.67
C PRO A 95 1.58 -5.01 1.87
N LEU A 96 1.43 -5.37 0.59
CA LEU A 96 0.47 -4.74 -0.32
C LEU A 96 -0.98 -5.10 -0.03
N ASP A 97 -1.23 -6.04 0.88
CA ASP A 97 -2.55 -6.36 1.44
C ASP A 97 -2.97 -5.40 2.56
N HIS A 98 -2.07 -4.54 3.05
CA HIS A 98 -2.37 -3.55 4.07
C HIS A 98 -2.91 -2.24 3.46
N VAL A 99 -3.95 -1.66 4.08
CA VAL A 99 -4.61 -0.43 3.58
C VAL A 99 -3.66 0.76 3.41
N GLY A 100 -2.65 0.88 4.28
CA GLY A 100 -1.63 1.94 4.17
C GLY A 100 -0.77 1.80 2.90
N ALA A 101 -0.46 0.58 2.48
CA ALA A 101 0.28 0.35 1.24
C ALA A 101 -0.60 0.60 0.01
N ILE A 102 -1.86 0.11 0.03
CA ILE A 102 -2.80 0.25 -1.08
C ILE A 102 -3.20 1.71 -1.28
N VAL A 103 -3.67 2.39 -0.22
CA VAL A 103 -4.30 3.70 -0.34
C VAL A 103 -3.27 4.82 -0.18
N PHE A 104 -2.57 4.87 0.95
CA PHE A 104 -1.69 6.00 1.29
C PHE A 104 -0.42 6.04 0.42
N LEU A 105 0.23 4.91 0.14
CA LEU A 105 1.46 4.89 -0.66
C LEU A 105 1.29 4.38 -2.10
N GLY A 106 0.09 3.88 -2.44
CA GLY A 106 -0.25 3.39 -3.78
C GLY A 106 -1.20 4.36 -4.51
N ILE A 107 -2.50 4.28 -4.21
CA ILE A 107 -3.54 5.06 -4.91
C ILE A 107 -3.31 6.57 -4.78
N MET A 108 -2.87 7.07 -3.62
CA MET A 108 -2.53 8.50 -3.48
C MET A 108 -1.39 8.92 -4.42
N ALA A 109 -0.40 8.07 -4.65
CA ALA A 109 0.67 8.38 -5.60
C ALA A 109 0.16 8.39 -7.05
N VAL A 110 -0.80 7.52 -7.37
CA VAL A 110 -1.51 7.54 -8.67
C VAL A 110 -2.34 8.81 -8.83
N ASP A 111 -3.07 9.23 -7.79
CA ASP A 111 -3.87 10.47 -7.75
C ASP A 111 -2.99 11.72 -7.96
N LEU A 112 -1.81 11.73 -7.34
CA LEU A 112 -0.80 12.77 -7.51
C LEU A 112 -0.03 12.70 -8.85
N ALA A 113 -0.12 11.58 -9.56
CA ALA A 113 0.76 11.24 -10.69
C ALA A 113 2.26 11.40 -10.35
N CYS A 114 2.65 10.97 -9.15
CA CYS A 114 4.03 11.02 -8.67
C CYS A 114 4.70 9.64 -8.69
N ASP A 115 6.00 9.59 -8.43
CA ASP A 115 6.75 8.33 -8.41
C ASP A 115 6.42 7.52 -7.14
N GLN A 116 6.27 6.20 -7.30
CA GLN A 116 6.04 5.28 -6.18
C GLN A 116 7.00 4.08 -6.23
N ILE A 117 7.60 3.76 -5.09
CA ILE A 117 8.58 2.69 -4.92
C ILE A 117 8.02 1.68 -3.93
N HIS A 118 7.87 0.43 -4.38
CA HIS A 118 7.45 -0.68 -3.53
C HIS A 118 8.58 -1.71 -3.43
N VAL A 119 8.97 -2.05 -2.20
CA VAL A 119 9.95 -3.10 -1.93
C VAL A 119 9.38 -4.19 -1.01
N PRO A 120 9.87 -5.43 -1.10
CA PRO A 120 9.43 -6.50 -0.19
C PRO A 120 9.77 -6.18 1.26
N MET A 121 8.85 -6.46 2.18
CA MET A 121 9.03 -6.20 3.61
C MET A 121 10.26 -6.91 4.18
N GLU A 122 10.54 -8.12 3.70
CA GLU A 122 11.65 -8.96 4.13
C GLU A 122 13.01 -8.36 3.81
N LEU A 123 13.09 -7.43 2.86
CA LEU A 123 14.32 -6.71 2.53
C LEU A 123 14.71 -5.80 3.71
N VAL A 124 13.76 -5.00 4.18
CA VAL A 124 13.98 -4.06 5.30
C VAL A 124 14.06 -4.81 6.63
N LEU A 125 13.25 -5.84 6.85
CA LEU A 125 13.33 -6.63 8.09
C LEU A 125 14.66 -7.37 8.25
N ARG A 126 15.28 -7.83 7.15
CA ARG A 126 16.60 -8.48 7.20
C ARG A 126 17.73 -7.50 7.48
N GLN A 127 17.65 -6.29 6.93
CA GLN A 127 18.65 -5.24 7.08
C GLN A 127 17.96 -3.88 7.18
N PRO A 128 17.62 -3.41 8.40
CA PRO A 128 16.83 -2.19 8.59
C PRO A 128 17.40 -0.95 7.92
N LEU A 129 18.74 -0.83 7.85
CA LEU A 129 19.42 0.29 7.19
C LEU A 129 19.18 0.36 5.68
N GLN A 130 18.70 -0.72 5.03
CA GLN A 130 18.26 -0.66 3.64
C GLN A 130 17.12 0.34 3.44
N TRP A 131 16.30 0.60 4.47
CA TRP A 131 15.27 1.63 4.37
C TRP A 131 15.88 3.03 4.17
N LEU A 132 16.92 3.37 4.94
CA LEU A 132 17.65 4.63 4.79
C LEU A 132 18.41 4.70 3.47
N GLU A 133 19.02 3.59 3.05
CA GLU A 133 19.71 3.50 1.76
C GLU A 133 18.76 3.76 0.59
N LEU A 134 17.57 3.15 0.60
CA LEU A 134 16.56 3.37 -0.44
C LEU A 134 16.01 4.79 -0.42
N ILE A 135 15.80 5.39 0.77
CA ILE A 135 15.40 6.79 0.90
C ILE A 135 16.43 7.71 0.23
N GLN A 136 17.71 7.53 0.57
CA GLN A 136 18.80 8.31 -0.02
C GLN A 136 18.88 8.09 -1.54
N LYS A 137 18.97 6.85 -1.98
CA LYS A 137 19.20 6.49 -3.39
C LYS A 137 18.12 7.04 -4.31
N HIS A 138 16.87 7.03 -3.85
CA HIS A 138 15.72 7.42 -4.64
C HIS A 138 15.17 8.80 -4.29
N GLN A 139 15.86 9.56 -3.42
CA GLN A 139 15.42 10.88 -2.98
C GLN A 139 13.96 10.88 -2.48
N VAL A 140 13.60 9.85 -1.71
CA VAL A 140 12.24 9.64 -1.20
C VAL A 140 11.80 10.84 -0.35
N SER A 141 10.57 11.31 -0.58
CA SER A 141 9.97 12.41 0.17
C SER A 141 8.86 11.96 1.12
N ILE A 142 8.20 10.83 0.85
CA ILE A 142 7.12 10.26 1.67
C ILE A 142 7.38 8.78 1.94
N SER A 143 7.34 8.37 3.21
CA SER A 143 7.47 6.97 3.61
C SER A 143 6.74 6.72 4.91
N TRP A 144 6.36 5.47 5.17
CA TRP A 144 5.65 5.08 6.38
C TRP A 144 6.18 3.75 6.94
N SER A 145 6.16 3.63 8.25
CA SER A 145 6.20 2.36 8.95
C SER A 145 5.44 2.43 10.28
N PRO A 146 5.10 1.28 10.88
CA PRO A 146 4.76 1.22 12.29
C PRO A 146 5.96 1.61 13.19
N ASN A 147 5.68 1.91 14.46
CA ASN A 147 6.63 2.30 15.49
C ASN A 147 7.80 1.31 15.68
N PHE A 148 7.55 -0.01 15.63
CA PHE A 148 8.57 -1.04 15.84
C PHE A 148 9.74 -0.89 14.86
N ALA A 149 9.49 -0.44 13.63
CA ALA A 149 10.52 -0.28 12.63
C ALA A 149 11.46 0.90 12.95
N PHE A 150 10.95 1.97 13.57
CA PHE A 150 11.80 3.02 14.12
C PHE A 150 12.70 2.47 15.24
N SER A 151 12.18 1.57 16.08
CA SER A 151 13.00 0.87 17.08
C SER A 151 14.07 -0.02 16.44
N LEU A 152 13.77 -0.72 15.34
CA LEU A 152 14.76 -1.49 14.58
C LEU A 152 15.89 -0.62 14.03
N ILE A 153 15.59 0.60 13.57
CA ILE A 153 16.62 1.57 13.16
C ILE A 153 17.47 2.00 14.36
N ASN A 154 16.85 2.29 15.50
CA ASN A 154 17.58 2.69 16.72
C ASN A 154 18.57 1.60 17.19
N GLN A 155 18.27 0.32 16.97
CA GLN A 155 19.17 -0.78 17.29
C GLN A 155 20.43 -0.80 16.41
N GLN A 156 20.44 -0.08 15.28
CA GLN A 156 21.60 0.07 14.39
C GLN A 156 22.47 1.29 14.72
N ALA A 157 22.27 1.91 15.90
CA ALA A 157 22.95 3.15 16.28
C ALA A 157 24.49 3.05 16.25
N GLU A 158 25.07 1.87 16.51
CA GLU A 158 26.53 1.71 16.43
C GLU A 158 27.02 1.72 14.98
N GLU A 159 26.35 1.01 14.07
CA GLU A 159 26.69 1.04 12.63
C GLU A 159 26.53 2.45 12.05
N LEU A 160 25.47 3.16 12.44
CA LEU A 160 25.18 4.54 12.02
C LEU A 160 26.23 5.58 12.45
N LYS A 161 27.16 5.24 13.35
CA LYS A 161 28.32 6.11 13.65
C LYS A 161 29.41 6.01 12.59
N HIS A 162 29.45 4.91 11.85
CA HIS A 162 30.50 4.59 10.88
C HIS A 162 30.07 4.82 9.42
N VAL A 163 28.77 4.97 9.18
CA VAL A 163 28.19 5.28 7.87
C VAL A 163 27.41 6.59 7.92
N SER A 164 27.27 7.26 6.78
CA SER A 164 26.50 8.49 6.67
C SER A 164 25.47 8.36 5.55
N TYR A 165 24.22 8.73 5.87
CA TYR A 165 23.12 8.80 4.92
C TYR A 165 22.67 10.25 4.75
N ASN A 166 22.41 10.66 3.51
CA ASN A 166 21.73 11.89 3.17
C ASN A 166 20.23 11.62 3.07
N LEU A 167 19.49 12.07 4.08
CA LEU A 167 18.03 11.91 4.17
C LEU A 167 17.29 13.25 3.96
N SER A 168 17.96 14.25 3.39
CA SER A 168 17.41 15.61 3.25
C SER A 168 16.18 15.71 2.33
N SER A 169 15.94 14.71 1.48
CA SER A 169 14.72 14.63 0.67
C SER A 169 13.46 14.30 1.48
N MET A 170 13.63 13.64 2.63
CA MET A 170 12.55 13.10 3.43
C MET A 170 11.78 14.24 4.12
N LYS A 171 10.52 14.46 3.74
CA LYS A 171 9.69 15.54 4.29
C LYS A 171 8.49 15.06 5.10
N PHE A 172 8.00 13.84 4.84
CA PHE A 172 6.83 13.28 5.51
C PHE A 172 7.05 11.82 5.88
N LEU A 173 7.68 11.60 7.04
CA LEU A 173 8.00 10.26 7.56
C LEU A 173 6.98 9.85 8.61
N VAL A 174 6.08 8.94 8.25
CA VAL A 174 4.92 8.59 9.06
C VAL A 174 5.26 7.46 10.03
N ASN A 175 4.89 7.65 11.29
CA ASN A 175 4.84 6.60 12.32
C ASN A 175 3.37 6.37 12.70
N ALA A 176 2.77 5.29 12.20
CA ALA A 176 1.35 4.98 12.38
C ALA A 176 1.07 3.48 12.21
N GLY A 177 -0.10 3.03 12.65
CA GLY A 177 -0.50 1.61 12.61
C GLY A 177 -0.28 0.87 13.93
N GLU A 178 0.38 1.50 14.89
CA GLU A 178 0.47 1.06 16.28
C GLU A 178 0.66 2.25 17.22
N GLN A 179 0.70 1.99 18.53
CA GLN A 179 0.94 3.03 19.53
C GLN A 179 2.31 3.67 19.32
N VAL A 180 2.35 4.99 19.18
CA VAL A 180 3.61 5.73 19.13
C VAL A 180 4.19 5.80 20.55
N SER A 181 5.39 5.26 20.73
CA SER A 181 6.17 5.49 21.96
C SER A 181 6.70 6.92 21.95
N VAL A 182 6.44 7.63 23.05
CA VAL A 182 7.00 8.96 23.36
C VAL A 182 8.19 8.85 24.28
#